data_AF-A0A958FY09-F1
#
_entry.id   AF-A0A958FY09-F1
#
_cell.length_a   1.000
_cell.length_b   1.000
_cell.length_c   1.000
_cell.angle_alpha   90.00
_cell.angle_beta   90.00
_cell.angle_gamma   90.00
#
_symmetry.space_group_name_H-M   'P 1'
#
loop_
_entity.id
_entity.type
_entity.pdbx_description
1 polymer ?
#
loop_
_entity_poly.entity_id
_entity_poly.type
_entity_poly.pdbx_seq_one_letter_code
_entity_poly.pdbx_strand_id
1 'polypeptide(L)'
;MSTTAPSNISLVFLDIDGTLIDSAFKIQEEVRTTIETCSKQGVKFALASGRPLFGAADVLKQLPISAPSVFFSGGLVYDPIRKQTLHQSTLEPEIVRALIDTAHSADIYIELYTVDNYFIEATTDLTALHARYLNRHPECTDLRRLATQDQILKVVMIANGHSEQDKLRELLSSNQHVSCGYASGAGDPDILFANLSSRDANRAATFELVL
;
A
#
# COMPACT_ATOMS: atom_id res chain seq x y z
N MET A 1 -24.78 -3.41 37.42
CA MET A 1 -23.34 -3.60 37.16
C MET A 1 -22.94 -2.64 36.06
N SER A 2 -21.77 -2.02 36.22
CA SER A 2 -21.29 -0.79 35.61
C SER A 2 -21.33 -0.75 34.07
N THR A 3 -22.12 0.15 33.48
CA THR A 3 -21.86 0.67 32.13
C THR A 3 -20.78 1.73 32.26
N THR A 4 -19.53 1.37 31.98
CA THR A 4 -18.44 2.32 31.82
C THR A 4 -18.87 3.39 30.81
N ALA A 5 -18.83 4.66 31.19
CA ALA A 5 -19.01 5.77 30.26
C ALA A 5 -18.07 5.58 29.06
N PRO A 6 -18.53 5.79 27.82
CA PRO A 6 -17.65 5.60 26.67
C PRO A 6 -16.46 6.55 26.80
N SER A 7 -15.26 6.00 26.62
CA SER A 7 -14.06 6.78 26.34
C SER A 7 -14.40 7.79 25.24
N ASN A 8 -14.06 9.07 25.43
CA ASN A 8 -14.30 10.10 24.44
C ASN A 8 -13.40 9.85 23.21
N ILE A 9 -13.87 9.04 22.25
CA ILE A 9 -13.10 8.67 21.05
C ILE A 9 -12.92 9.93 20.20
N SER A 10 -11.68 10.38 20.04
CA SER A 10 -11.34 11.57 19.24
C SER A 10 -10.86 11.23 17.83
N LEU A 11 -10.34 10.01 17.62
CA LEU A 11 -9.77 9.56 16.36
C LEU A 11 -10.09 8.07 16.12
N VAL A 12 -10.46 7.74 14.90
CA VAL A 12 -10.64 6.36 14.42
C VAL A 12 -9.77 6.11 13.20
N PHE A 13 -8.98 5.04 13.24
CA PHE A 13 -8.25 4.54 12.07
C PHE A 13 -9.11 3.50 11.35
N LEU A 14 -9.20 3.62 10.03
CA LEU A 14 -9.98 2.75 9.16
C LEU A 14 -9.05 2.05 8.18
N ASP A 15 -9.09 0.71 8.18
CA ASP A 15 -8.54 -0.05 7.06
C ASP A 15 -9.46 0.10 5.82
N ILE A 16 -8.94 -0.18 4.64
CA ILE A 16 -9.67 -0.03 3.37
C ILE A 16 -10.25 -1.37 2.92
N ASP A 17 -9.39 -2.30 2.53
CA ASP A 17 -9.77 -3.55 1.87
C ASP A 17 -10.49 -4.49 2.86
N GLY A 18 -11.72 -4.90 2.53
CA GLY A 18 -12.53 -5.74 3.42
C GLY A 18 -13.10 -5.01 4.66
N THR A 19 -12.87 -3.70 4.78
CA THR A 19 -13.40 -2.85 5.85
C THR A 19 -14.27 -1.73 5.30
N LEU A 20 -13.69 -0.79 4.54
CA LEU A 20 -14.43 0.32 3.92
C LEU A 20 -14.97 -0.02 2.55
N ILE A 21 -14.22 -0.82 1.78
CA ILE A 21 -14.62 -1.23 0.44
C ILE A 21 -14.92 -2.72 0.40
N ASP A 22 -15.99 -3.06 -0.32
CA ASP A 22 -16.37 -4.43 -0.61
C ASP A 22 -15.56 -5.02 -1.78
N SER A 23 -15.88 -6.27 -2.16
CA SER A 23 -15.26 -6.96 -3.30
C SER A 23 -15.56 -6.30 -4.65
N ALA A 24 -16.53 -5.39 -4.71
CA ALA A 24 -16.83 -4.57 -5.88
C ALA A 24 -16.11 -3.20 -5.84
N PHE A 25 -15.17 -3.01 -4.89
CA PHE A 25 -14.42 -1.78 -4.65
C PHE A 25 -15.33 -0.57 -4.34
N LYS A 26 -16.49 -0.81 -3.71
CA LYS A 26 -17.46 0.23 -3.36
C LYS A 26 -17.57 0.43 -1.85
N ILE A 27 -17.75 1.70 -1.46
CA ILE A 27 -18.10 2.07 -0.09
C ILE A 27 -19.62 2.01 0.03
N GLN A 28 -20.12 1.25 1.00
CA GLN A 28 -21.56 1.15 1.27
C GLN A 28 -22.09 2.47 1.87
N GLU A 29 -23.33 2.81 1.53
CA GLU A 29 -23.94 4.07 1.96
C GLU A 29 -24.12 4.17 3.48
N GLU A 30 -24.38 3.03 4.13
CA GLU A 30 -24.46 2.96 5.59
C GLU A 30 -23.12 3.31 6.27
N VAL A 31 -22.00 2.83 5.72
CA VAL A 31 -20.65 3.15 6.19
C VAL A 31 -20.37 4.64 6.05
N ARG A 32 -20.65 5.20 4.87
CA ARG A 32 -20.50 6.65 4.60
C ARG A 32 -21.31 7.48 5.60
N THR A 33 -22.60 7.19 5.74
CA THR A 33 -23.53 7.92 6.61
C THR A 33 -23.08 7.87 8.07
N THR A 34 -22.59 6.71 8.52
CA THR A 34 -22.08 6.52 9.88
C THR A 34 -20.84 7.38 10.13
N ILE A 35 -19.86 7.33 9.23
CA ILE A 35 -18.62 8.12 9.35
C ILE A 35 -18.94 9.62 9.35
N GLU A 36 -19.82 10.09 8.46
CA GLU A 36 -20.25 11.49 8.41
C GLU A 36 -20.94 11.94 9.70
N THR A 37 -21.80 11.08 10.26
CA THR A 37 -22.51 11.38 11.51
C THR A 37 -21.54 11.51 12.68
N CYS A 38 -20.60 10.57 12.83
CA CYS A 38 -19.55 10.65 13.84
C CYS A 38 -18.63 11.85 13.64
N SER A 39 -18.29 12.18 12.39
CA SER A 39 -17.47 13.34 12.07
C SER A 39 -18.11 14.66 12.50
N LYS A 40 -19.43 14.81 12.29
CA LYS A 40 -20.21 15.96 12.78
C LYS A 40 -20.24 16.09 14.31
N GLN A 41 -19.97 14.99 15.03
CA GLN A 41 -19.85 14.96 16.49
C GLN A 41 -18.42 15.22 16.99
N GLY A 42 -17.47 15.51 16.09
CA GLY A 42 -16.09 15.87 16.43
C GLY A 42 -15.09 14.71 16.37
N VAL A 43 -15.51 13.51 15.98
CA VAL A 43 -14.60 12.37 15.77
C VAL A 43 -13.81 12.58 14.47
N LYS A 44 -12.49 12.51 14.55
CA LYS A 44 -11.62 12.52 13.37
C LYS A 44 -11.44 11.11 12.83
N PHE A 45 -11.16 11.02 11.53
CA PHE A 45 -10.90 9.76 10.85
C PHE A 45 -9.58 9.83 10.09
N ALA A 46 -8.83 8.74 10.17
CA ALA A 46 -7.60 8.47 9.43
C ALA A 46 -7.73 7.14 8.68
N LEU A 47 -7.07 7.01 7.52
CA LEU A 47 -6.90 5.71 6.86
C LEU A 47 -5.63 5.02 7.37
N ALA A 48 -5.67 3.69 7.44
CA ALA A 48 -4.51 2.86 7.75
C ALA A 48 -4.47 1.64 6.82
N SER A 49 -3.82 1.77 5.66
CA SER A 49 -3.90 0.79 4.58
C SER A 49 -2.53 0.32 4.07
N GLY A 50 -2.50 -0.89 3.49
CA GLY A 50 -1.37 -1.39 2.70
C GLY A 50 -1.31 -0.80 1.29
N ARG A 51 -2.40 -0.18 0.83
CA ARG A 51 -2.49 0.45 -0.47
C ARG A 51 -1.50 1.63 -0.60
N PRO A 52 -1.02 1.90 -1.83
CA PRO A 52 -0.36 3.16 -2.12
C PRO A 52 -1.34 4.34 -1.97
N LEU A 53 -0.83 5.55 -1.70
CA LEU A 53 -1.64 6.76 -1.55
C LEU A 53 -2.60 6.97 -2.74
N PHE A 54 -2.07 6.86 -3.96
CA PHE A 54 -2.89 6.98 -5.17
C PHE A 54 -3.98 5.91 -5.29
N GLY A 55 -3.75 4.71 -4.77
CA GLY A 55 -4.72 3.61 -4.77
C GLY A 55 -5.81 3.75 -3.70
N ALA A 56 -5.70 4.75 -2.82
CA ALA A 56 -6.69 5.14 -1.81
C ALA A 56 -7.34 6.50 -2.11
N ALA A 57 -6.97 7.15 -3.22
CA ALA A 57 -7.39 8.52 -3.54
C ALA A 57 -8.93 8.66 -3.61
N ASP A 58 -9.64 7.66 -4.11
CA ASP A 58 -11.10 7.73 -4.22
C ASP A 58 -11.79 7.54 -2.87
N VAL A 59 -11.18 6.82 -1.92
CA VAL A 59 -11.68 6.72 -0.54
C VAL A 59 -11.49 8.07 0.17
N LEU A 60 -10.31 8.68 0.03
CA LEU A 60 -10.02 10.01 0.59
C LEU A 60 -10.97 11.10 0.07
N LYS A 61 -11.44 11.00 -1.17
CA LYS A 61 -12.42 11.95 -1.74
C LYS A 61 -13.85 11.73 -1.25
N GLN A 62 -14.20 10.50 -0.89
CA GLN A 62 -15.59 10.11 -0.60
C GLN A 62 -15.94 10.18 0.89
N LEU A 63 -14.94 10.15 1.78
CA LEU A 63 -15.12 10.14 3.23
C LEU A 63 -14.48 11.38 3.88
N PRO A 64 -15.00 11.87 5.01
CA PRO A 64 -14.46 13.04 5.73
C PRO A 64 -13.18 12.69 6.52
N ILE A 65 -12.16 12.18 5.82
CA ILE A 65 -10.84 11.87 6.39
C ILE A 65 -10.11 13.19 6.66
N SER A 66 -9.89 13.47 7.95
CA SER A 66 -9.41 14.78 8.43
C SER A 66 -8.20 14.69 9.35
N ALA A 67 -7.72 13.47 9.61
CA ALA A 67 -6.47 13.22 10.30
C ALA A 67 -5.41 12.65 9.33
N PRO A 68 -4.11 12.80 9.65
CA PRO A 68 -3.05 12.15 8.90
C PRO A 68 -3.30 10.64 8.76
N SER A 69 -2.97 10.09 7.59
CA SER A 69 -3.30 8.72 7.21
C SER A 69 -2.05 7.93 6.86
N VAL A 70 -2.08 6.63 7.12
CA VAL A 70 -0.97 5.69 6.91
C VAL A 70 -1.21 4.85 5.67
N PHE A 71 -0.23 4.82 4.77
CA PHE A 71 -0.23 4.08 3.51
C PHE A 71 1.02 3.19 3.40
N PHE A 72 1.09 2.38 2.34
CA PHE A 72 2.24 1.50 2.08
C PHE A 72 2.60 0.63 3.29
N SER A 73 1.61 0.17 4.05
CA SER A 73 1.81 -0.63 5.27
C SER A 73 2.69 0.04 6.33
N GLY A 74 2.67 1.38 6.43
CA GLY A 74 3.53 2.14 7.34
C GLY A 74 4.71 2.81 6.64
N GLY A 75 4.87 2.65 5.33
CA GLY A 75 5.90 3.33 4.57
C GLY A 75 5.62 4.81 4.32
N LEU A 76 4.40 5.30 4.54
CA LEU A 76 4.03 6.69 4.31
C LEU A 76 3.00 7.17 5.34
N VAL A 77 3.24 8.34 5.93
CA VAL A 77 2.24 9.13 6.65
C VAL A 77 1.97 10.39 5.87
N TYR A 78 0.71 10.61 5.48
CA TYR A 78 0.30 11.73 4.63
C TYR A 78 -0.88 12.47 5.25
N ASP A 79 -0.79 13.80 5.30
CA ASP A 79 -1.86 14.68 5.71
C ASP A 79 -2.74 15.04 4.50
N PRO A 80 -3.98 14.52 4.40
CA PRO A 80 -4.85 14.77 3.25
C PRO A 80 -5.40 16.20 3.20
N ILE A 81 -5.40 16.92 4.31
CA ILE A 81 -5.90 18.29 4.40
C ILE A 81 -4.82 19.28 3.92
N ARG A 82 -3.59 19.14 4.44
CA ARG A 82 -2.45 19.97 4.03
C ARG A 82 -1.82 19.52 2.72
N LYS A 83 -2.16 18.31 2.26
CA LYS A 83 -1.58 17.63 1.10
C LYS A 83 -0.06 17.51 1.22
N GLN A 84 0.40 17.04 2.37
CA GLN A 84 1.83 16.95 2.67
C GLN A 84 2.19 15.57 3.22
N THR A 85 3.36 15.08 2.81
CA THR A 85 4.00 13.92 3.44
C THR A 85 4.57 14.34 4.79
N LEU A 86 4.16 13.67 5.87
CA LEU A 86 4.69 13.86 7.22
C LEU A 86 5.86 12.93 7.50
N HIS A 87 5.81 11.72 6.92
CA HIS A 87 6.85 10.72 7.05
C HIS A 87 6.83 9.81 5.83
N GLN A 88 8.01 9.38 5.38
CA GLN A 88 8.15 8.35 4.37
C GLN A 88 9.35 7.46 4.70
N SER A 89 9.22 6.17 4.41
CA SER A 89 10.27 5.17 4.52
C SER A 89 10.54 4.60 3.14
N THR A 90 11.68 4.98 2.55
CA THR A 90 12.12 4.53 1.24
C THR A 90 13.11 3.38 1.36
N LEU A 91 13.19 2.59 0.31
CA LEU A 91 14.24 1.60 0.10
C LEU A 91 15.50 2.30 -0.43
N GLU A 92 16.66 1.88 0.06
CA GLU A 92 17.95 2.37 -0.44
C GLU A 92 18.13 2.02 -1.93
N PRO A 93 18.67 2.92 -2.76
CA PRO A 93 18.92 2.72 -4.19
C PRO A 93 19.68 1.43 -4.53
N GLU A 94 20.65 1.05 -3.69
CA GLU A 94 21.42 -0.19 -3.81
C GLU A 94 20.54 -1.42 -3.63
N ILE A 95 19.63 -1.40 -2.64
CA ILE A 95 18.67 -2.47 -2.38
C ILE A 95 17.70 -2.58 -3.56
N VAL A 96 17.15 -1.46 -4.03
CA VAL A 96 16.22 -1.45 -5.17
C VAL A 96 16.89 -2.02 -6.42
N ARG A 97 18.13 -1.63 -6.72
CA ARG A 97 18.90 -2.18 -7.84
C ARG A 97 19.13 -3.69 -7.71
N ALA A 98 19.49 -4.16 -6.52
CA ALA A 98 19.67 -5.60 -6.28
C ALA A 98 18.35 -6.38 -6.46
N LEU A 99 17.21 -5.81 -6.06
CA LEU A 99 15.89 -6.41 -6.28
C LEU A 99 15.53 -6.46 -7.78
N ILE A 100 15.83 -5.41 -8.54
CA ILE A 100 15.68 -5.39 -10.00
C ILE A 100 16.54 -6.51 -10.64
N ASP A 101 17.83 -6.59 -10.28
CA ASP A 101 18.73 -7.63 -10.77
C ASP A 101 18.21 -9.04 -10.45
N THR A 102 17.71 -9.24 -9.24
CA THR A 102 17.12 -10.51 -8.80
C THR A 102 15.92 -10.88 -9.66
N ALA A 103 14.96 -9.96 -9.82
CA ALA A 103 13.77 -10.19 -10.63
C ALA A 103 14.13 -10.50 -12.10
N HIS A 104 15.02 -9.72 -12.71
CA HIS A 104 15.49 -9.92 -14.08
C HIS A 104 16.18 -11.27 -14.28
N SER A 105 17.09 -11.64 -13.38
CA SER A 105 17.79 -12.94 -13.45
C SER A 105 16.85 -14.14 -13.33
N ALA A 106 15.71 -13.92 -12.68
CA ALA A 106 14.70 -14.92 -12.44
C ALA A 106 13.53 -14.87 -13.44
N ASP A 107 13.53 -13.92 -14.38
CA ASP A 107 12.39 -13.66 -15.28
C ASP A 107 11.07 -13.46 -14.51
N ILE A 108 11.13 -12.73 -13.38
CA ILE A 108 9.97 -12.39 -12.55
C ILE A 108 9.56 -10.95 -12.83
N TYR A 109 8.27 -10.72 -13.00
CA TYR A 109 7.71 -9.39 -13.20
C TYR A 109 7.87 -8.52 -11.95
N ILE A 110 8.29 -7.27 -12.14
CA ILE A 110 8.61 -6.32 -11.07
C ILE A 110 8.01 -4.94 -11.33
N GLU A 111 7.56 -4.30 -10.24
CA GLU A 111 7.04 -2.94 -10.23
C GLU A 111 7.68 -2.12 -9.11
N LEU A 112 7.98 -0.84 -9.38
CA LEU A 112 8.49 0.10 -8.36
C LEU A 112 7.44 1.17 -8.03
N TYR A 113 7.31 1.51 -6.75
CA TYR A 113 6.33 2.47 -6.27
C TYR A 113 6.97 3.68 -5.61
N THR A 114 6.52 4.84 -6.06
CA THR A 114 6.73 6.14 -5.41
C THR A 114 5.45 6.57 -4.69
N VAL A 115 5.47 7.73 -4.04
CA VAL A 115 4.27 8.30 -3.40
C VAL A 115 3.12 8.48 -4.40
N ASP A 116 3.44 8.98 -5.60
CA ASP A 116 2.45 9.46 -6.55
C ASP A 116 2.13 8.47 -7.67
N ASN A 117 3.06 7.57 -8.00
CA ASN A 117 2.90 6.65 -9.11
C ASN A 117 3.65 5.32 -8.90
N TYR A 118 3.40 4.38 -9.80
CA TYR A 118 4.16 3.14 -9.91
C TYR A 118 4.58 2.86 -11.35
N PHE A 119 5.66 2.10 -11.48
CA PHE A 119 6.44 2.03 -12.70
C PHE A 119 6.77 0.59 -13.07
N ILE A 120 6.85 0.35 -14.37
CA ILE A 120 7.13 -0.95 -15.00
C ILE A 120 8.10 -0.77 -16.16
N GLU A 121 8.72 -1.84 -16.66
CA GLU A 121 9.57 -1.79 -17.86
C GLU A 121 8.85 -2.22 -19.14
N ALA A 122 7.83 -3.07 -19.00
CA ALA A 122 7.06 -3.58 -20.12
C ALA A 122 5.64 -3.97 -19.69
N THR A 123 4.66 -3.68 -20.54
CA THR A 123 3.27 -4.08 -20.32
C THR A 123 3.09 -5.58 -20.52
N THR A 124 2.45 -6.23 -19.56
CA THR A 124 2.05 -7.65 -19.61
C THR A 124 0.59 -7.81 -19.19
N ASP A 125 0.06 -9.04 -19.21
CA ASP A 125 -1.27 -9.33 -18.67
C ASP A 125 -1.36 -9.02 -17.15
N LEU A 126 -0.25 -9.19 -16.42
CA LEU A 126 -0.15 -8.84 -15.00
C LEU A 126 -0.29 -7.33 -14.77
N THR A 127 0.21 -6.52 -15.71
CA THR A 127 0.04 -5.06 -15.68
C THR A 127 -1.44 -4.68 -15.68
N ALA A 128 -2.22 -5.25 -16.59
CA ALA A 128 -3.65 -4.96 -16.69
C ALA A 128 -4.42 -5.46 -15.47
N LEU A 129 -4.05 -6.63 -14.94
CA LEU A 129 -4.61 -7.15 -13.70
C LEU A 129 -4.38 -6.19 -12.53
N HIS A 130 -3.12 -5.81 -12.29
CA HIS A 130 -2.76 -5.00 -11.12
C HIS A 130 -3.27 -3.56 -11.22
N ALA A 131 -3.31 -2.99 -12.43
CA ALA A 131 -3.89 -1.66 -12.67
C ALA A 131 -5.36 -1.57 -12.22
N ARG A 132 -6.15 -2.65 -12.39
CA ARG A 132 -7.54 -2.71 -11.91
C ARG A 132 -7.63 -2.68 -10.39
N TYR A 133 -6.75 -3.40 -9.68
CA TYR A 133 -6.74 -3.41 -8.20
C TYR A 133 -6.38 -2.05 -7.62
N LEU A 134 -5.48 -1.34 -8.29
CA LEU A 134 -4.98 -0.03 -7.86
C LEU A 134 -5.78 1.16 -8.39
N ASN A 135 -6.74 0.92 -9.29
CA ASN A 135 -7.46 1.95 -10.05
C ASN A 135 -6.52 2.99 -10.68
N ARG A 136 -5.38 2.53 -11.20
CA ARG A 136 -4.35 3.38 -11.81
C ARG A 136 -3.53 2.59 -12.81
N HIS A 137 -3.18 3.20 -13.94
CA HIS A 137 -2.23 2.62 -14.88
C HIS A 137 -0.79 2.96 -14.49
N PRO A 138 0.18 2.03 -14.66
CA PRO A 138 1.57 2.32 -14.40
C PRO A 138 2.17 3.16 -15.52
N GLU A 139 3.31 3.77 -15.21
CA GLU A 139 4.17 4.41 -16.20
C GLU A 139 5.29 3.46 -16.65
N CYS A 140 5.51 3.36 -17.96
CA CYS A 140 6.56 2.53 -18.53
C CYS A 140 7.87 3.32 -18.60
N THR A 141 8.93 2.83 -17.95
CA THR A 141 10.24 3.51 -17.89
C THR A 141 11.37 2.52 -17.62
N ASP A 142 12.60 2.99 -17.69
CA ASP A 142 13.78 2.26 -17.21
C ASP A 142 13.81 2.29 -15.68
N LEU A 143 13.55 1.14 -15.05
CA LEU A 143 13.50 1.01 -13.59
C LEU A 143 14.87 1.23 -12.94
N ARG A 144 15.99 0.91 -13.61
CA ARG A 144 17.33 1.18 -13.09
C ARG A 144 17.60 2.67 -13.03
N ARG A 145 17.15 3.43 -14.03
CA ARG A 145 17.23 4.89 -14.02
C ARG A 145 16.42 5.47 -12.86
N LEU A 146 15.22 4.97 -12.62
CA LEU A 146 14.35 5.41 -11.52
C LEU A 146 14.95 5.10 -10.14
N ALA A 147 15.60 3.93 -10.01
CA ALA A 147 16.25 3.45 -8.79
C ALA A 147 17.51 4.22 -8.38
N THR A 148 17.85 5.32 -9.05
CA THR A 148 18.99 6.18 -8.70
C THR A 148 18.67 7.23 -7.63
N GLN A 149 17.41 7.32 -7.20
CA GLN A 149 16.94 8.32 -6.24
C GLN A 149 16.25 7.65 -5.04
N ASP A 150 16.31 8.30 -3.88
CA ASP A 150 15.63 7.90 -2.64
C ASP A 150 14.12 8.22 -2.70
N GLN A 151 13.40 7.54 -3.60
CA GLN A 151 11.98 7.80 -3.84
C GLN A 151 11.11 6.55 -3.87
N ILE A 152 11.71 5.36 -3.80
CA ILE A 152 10.98 4.09 -3.91
C ILE A 152 10.54 3.65 -2.51
N LEU A 153 9.24 3.65 -2.26
CA LEU A 153 8.67 3.20 -0.98
C LEU A 153 8.47 1.69 -0.94
N LYS A 154 8.20 1.10 -2.12
CA LYS A 154 7.81 -0.29 -2.24
C LYS A 154 8.22 -0.87 -3.58
N VAL A 155 8.63 -2.13 -3.56
CA VAL A 155 8.79 -2.98 -4.74
C VAL A 155 7.75 -4.09 -4.68
N VAL A 156 7.15 -4.41 -5.81
CA VAL A 156 6.26 -5.56 -5.92
C VAL A 156 6.82 -6.50 -6.98
N MET A 157 7.05 -7.75 -6.60
CA MET A 157 7.33 -8.83 -7.55
C MET A 157 6.08 -9.69 -7.66
N ILE A 158 5.70 -10.05 -8.88
CA ILE A 158 4.49 -10.83 -9.16
C ILE A 158 4.88 -12.12 -9.84
N ALA A 159 4.46 -13.23 -9.25
CA ALA A 159 4.59 -14.57 -9.82
C ALA A 159 3.23 -15.06 -10.33
N ASN A 160 3.22 -15.73 -11.48
CA ASN A 160 2.05 -16.35 -12.07
C ASN A 160 2.24 -17.87 -12.22
N GLY A 161 1.44 -18.63 -11.47
CA GLY A 161 1.51 -20.08 -11.39
C GLY A 161 2.51 -20.60 -10.36
N HIS A 162 2.26 -21.81 -9.86
CA HIS A 162 2.97 -22.37 -8.70
C HIS A 162 4.50 -22.40 -8.84
N SER A 163 5.02 -22.70 -10.04
CA SER A 163 6.49 -22.76 -10.25
C SER A 163 7.17 -21.41 -10.04
N GLU A 164 6.56 -20.32 -10.49
CA GLU A 164 7.10 -18.97 -10.26
C GLU A 164 6.93 -18.56 -8.80
N GLN A 165 5.83 -18.97 -8.15
CA GLN A 165 5.61 -18.70 -6.73
C GLN A 165 6.69 -19.32 -5.85
N ASP A 166 7.01 -20.60 -6.08
CA ASP A 166 8.05 -21.31 -5.34
C ASP A 166 9.41 -20.65 -5.56
N LYS A 167 9.74 -20.33 -6.82
CA LYS A 167 10.97 -19.60 -7.19
C LYS A 167 11.06 -18.25 -6.48
N LEU A 168 9.98 -17.47 -6.49
CA LEU A 168 9.93 -16.15 -5.85
C LEU A 168 10.13 -16.26 -4.33
N ARG A 169 9.50 -17.24 -3.68
CA ARG A 169 9.68 -17.49 -2.24
C ARG A 169 11.10 -17.90 -1.91
N GLU A 170 11.70 -18.76 -2.72
CA GLU A 170 13.09 -19.19 -2.55
C GLU A 170 14.05 -17.99 -2.67
N LEU A 171 13.92 -17.20 -3.72
CA LEU A 171 14.75 -16.00 -3.96
C LEU A 171 14.69 -15.01 -2.79
N LEU A 172 13.50 -14.81 -2.22
CA LEU A 172 13.30 -13.85 -1.13
C LEU A 172 13.55 -14.44 0.26
N SER A 173 13.65 -15.76 0.41
CA SER A 173 13.80 -16.43 1.72
C SER A 173 15.08 -16.03 2.48
N SER A 174 16.14 -15.69 1.75
CA SER A 174 17.43 -15.29 2.32
C SER A 174 17.60 -13.77 2.45
N ASN A 175 16.64 -12.98 1.97
CA ASN A 175 16.72 -11.53 2.02
C ASN A 175 16.47 -11.03 3.46
N GLN A 176 17.46 -10.34 4.03
CA GLN A 176 17.35 -9.74 5.36
C GLN A 176 17.25 -8.22 5.34
N HIS A 177 17.36 -7.59 4.17
CA HIS A 177 17.47 -6.14 4.01
C HIS A 177 16.11 -5.45 3.94
N VAL A 178 15.06 -6.15 3.53
CA VAL A 178 13.70 -5.62 3.35
C VAL A 178 12.68 -6.39 4.17
N SER A 179 11.55 -5.76 4.47
CA SER A 179 10.36 -6.47 4.93
C SER A 179 9.66 -7.08 3.72
N CYS A 180 9.23 -8.34 3.83
CA CYS A 180 8.56 -9.07 2.76
C CYS A 180 7.19 -9.59 3.21
N GLY A 181 6.12 -9.13 2.55
CA GLY A 181 4.75 -9.58 2.76
C GLY A 181 4.18 -10.25 1.52
N TYR A 182 3.54 -11.40 1.67
CA TYR A 182 2.93 -12.13 0.56
C TYR A 182 1.41 -11.96 0.55
N ALA A 183 0.83 -11.79 -0.63
CA ALA A 183 -0.62 -11.77 -0.83
C ALA A 183 -1.00 -12.52 -2.11
N SER A 184 -2.06 -13.32 -2.06
CA SER A 184 -2.64 -13.94 -3.25
C SER A 184 -3.49 -12.94 -4.03
N GLY A 185 -3.61 -13.12 -5.34
CA GLY A 185 -4.51 -12.32 -6.17
C GLY A 185 -5.97 -12.46 -5.75
N ALA A 186 -6.70 -11.35 -5.79
CA ALA A 186 -8.12 -11.34 -5.46
C ALA A 186 -8.89 -12.15 -6.51
N GLY A 187 -9.31 -13.35 -6.12
CA GLY A 187 -10.02 -14.29 -6.97
C GLY A 187 -9.12 -15.13 -7.90
N ASP A 188 -7.80 -14.99 -7.79
CA ASP A 188 -6.84 -15.74 -8.59
C ASP A 188 -5.68 -16.26 -7.69
N PRO A 189 -5.75 -17.53 -7.25
CA PRO A 189 -4.73 -18.11 -6.37
C PRO A 189 -3.40 -18.38 -7.08
N ASP A 190 -3.38 -18.40 -8.42
CA ASP A 190 -2.16 -18.60 -9.19
C ASP A 190 -1.29 -17.34 -9.21
N ILE A 191 -1.85 -16.18 -8.86
CA ILE A 191 -1.11 -14.93 -8.73
C ILE A 191 -0.63 -14.74 -7.28
N LEU A 192 0.67 -14.55 -7.13
CA LEU A 192 1.30 -14.19 -5.86
C LEU A 192 2.01 -12.84 -5.97
N PHE A 193 1.63 -11.92 -5.08
CA PHE A 193 2.30 -10.63 -4.90
C PHE A 193 3.29 -10.75 -3.73
N ALA A 194 4.58 -10.54 -3.99
CA ALA A 194 5.58 -10.30 -2.96
C ALA A 194 5.78 -8.78 -2.82
N ASN A 195 5.37 -8.26 -1.67
CA ASN A 195 5.40 -6.85 -1.32
C ASN A 195 6.67 -6.59 -0.49
N LEU A 196 7.58 -5.81 -1.04
CA LEU A 196 8.88 -5.52 -0.46
C LEU A 196 8.94 -4.05 -0.07
N SER A 197 9.23 -3.76 1.19
CA SER A 197 9.34 -2.39 1.71
C SER A 197 10.53 -2.27 2.67
N SER A 198 10.91 -1.04 3.01
CA SER A 198 11.89 -0.82 4.07
C SER A 198 11.43 -1.52 5.36
N ARG A 199 12.39 -2.00 6.16
CA ARG A 199 12.09 -2.58 7.49
C ARG A 199 11.60 -1.54 8.48
N ASP A 200 11.88 -0.26 8.20
CA ASP A 200 11.39 0.87 9.00
C ASP A 200 9.93 1.22 8.67
N ALA A 201 9.37 0.68 7.57
CA ALA A 201 7.96 0.80 7.25
C ALA A 201 7.13 -0.05 8.23
N ASN A 202 6.71 0.55 9.33
CA ASN A 202 5.99 -0.12 10.42
C ASN A 202 4.77 0.69 10.86
N ARG A 203 3.57 0.11 10.69
CA ARG A 203 2.29 0.74 11.09
C ARG A 203 2.27 1.20 12.54
N ALA A 204 2.73 0.37 13.48
CA ALA A 204 2.67 0.67 14.90
C ALA A 204 3.49 1.92 15.24
N ALA A 205 4.70 2.04 14.69
CA ALA A 205 5.54 3.22 14.87
C ALA A 205 4.91 4.46 14.19
N THR A 206 4.26 4.30 13.04
CA THR A 206 3.64 5.42 12.33
C THR A 206 2.35 5.94 12.96
N PHE A 207 1.61 5.14 13.74
CA PHE A 207 0.40 5.62 14.41
C PHE A 207 0.70 6.71 15.44
N GLU A 208 1.85 6.65 16.11
CA GLU A 208 2.31 7.70 17.03
C GLU A 208 2.55 9.06 16.33
N LEU A 209 2.79 9.07 15.01
CA LEU A 209 2.95 10.30 14.24
C LEU A 209 1.62 10.95 13.85
N VAL A 210 0.50 10.25 14.07
CA VAL A 210 -0.86 10.69 13.73
C VAL A 210 -1.62 11.19 14.96
N LEU A 211 -1.27 10.69 16.16
CA LEU A 211 -1.85 11.08 17.45
C LEU A 211 -1.42 12.49 17.87
#